data_AF-A0A2M7V7D2-F1
#
_entry.id   AF-A0A2M7V7D2-F1
#
_cell.length_a   1.000
_cell.length_b   1.000
_cell.length_c   1.000
_cell.angle_alpha   90.00
_cell.angle_beta   90.00
_cell.angle_gamma   90.00
#
_symmetry.space_group_name_H-M   'P 1'
#
loop_
_entity.id
_entity.type
_entity.pdbx_description
1 polymer ?
#
loop_
_entity_poly.entity_id
_entity_poly.type
_entity_poly.pdbx_seq_one_letter_code
_entity_poly.pdbx_strand_id
1 'polypeptide(L)'
;MSMETEKGLREKSLENEPKFESREGGEGEKDPELQAAASLERADYLVKEVKNNKQQMQNILLHIGQVTQAIRQLRQQLQLSDDGSHSSSVKQDHDRVTELKEQIRGYQDELLKMRGDLIREEMEQLKEGVGVGMSSGELEKLAEKNVDEMISEVLGE
;
A
#
# COMPACT_ATOMS: atom_id res chain seq x y z
N MET A 1 19.26 42.91 -7.66
CA MET A 1 20.31 42.11 -8.36
C MET A 1 20.71 40.99 -7.43
N SER A 2 20.92 39.78 -7.97
CA SER A 2 21.25 38.50 -7.31
C SER A 2 20.11 37.46 -7.26
N MET A 3 19.66 37.02 -8.43
CA MET A 3 18.93 35.75 -8.64
C MET A 3 19.63 34.86 -9.70
N GLU A 4 20.87 35.17 -10.09
CA GLU A 4 21.56 34.50 -11.20
C GLU A 4 22.59 33.44 -10.77
N THR A 5 22.82 33.22 -9.47
CA THR A 5 23.92 32.35 -9.00
C THR A 5 23.54 30.90 -8.68
N GLU A 6 22.27 30.50 -8.71
CA GLU A 6 21.86 29.12 -8.35
C GLU A 6 21.73 28.14 -9.52
N LYS A 7 21.76 28.59 -10.78
CA LYS A 7 21.62 27.70 -11.95
C LYS A 7 22.90 26.98 -12.38
N GLY A 8 24.08 27.38 -11.90
CA GLY A 8 25.36 26.85 -12.38
C GLY A 8 25.91 25.59 -11.70
N LEU A 9 25.26 25.08 -10.63
CA LEU A 9 25.83 24.01 -9.80
C LEU A 9 25.25 22.61 -10.06
N ARG A 10 24.23 22.46 -10.91
CA ARG A 10 23.55 21.18 -11.15
C ARG A 10 24.05 20.37 -12.35
N GLU A 11 24.88 20.94 -13.21
CA GLU A 11 25.29 20.27 -14.46
C GLU A 11 26.61 19.47 -14.37
N LYS A 12 27.25 19.38 -13.19
CA LYS A 12 28.62 18.85 -13.07
C LYS A 12 28.77 17.47 -12.38
N SER A 13 27.68 16.73 -12.18
CA SER A 13 27.69 15.52 -11.32
C SER A 13 27.39 14.19 -12.02
N LEU A 14 27.41 14.13 -13.35
CA LEU A 14 26.99 12.93 -14.12
C LEU A 14 28.09 12.21 -14.91
N GLU A 15 29.37 12.53 -14.71
CA GLU A 15 30.48 11.88 -15.43
C GLU A 15 31.50 11.25 -14.46
N ASN A 16 31.20 10.07 -13.90
CA ASN A 16 32.22 9.05 -13.57
C ASN A 16 31.61 7.75 -13.03
N GLU A 17 31.53 6.71 -13.86
CA GLU A 17 31.54 5.31 -13.41
C GLU A 17 32.55 4.52 -14.25
N PRO A 18 33.55 3.84 -13.64
CA PRO A 18 34.50 3.03 -14.39
C PRO A 18 34.03 1.58 -14.52
N LYS A 19 34.03 1.04 -15.75
CA LYS A 19 33.83 -0.39 -16.06
C LYS A 19 35.15 -1.16 -15.87
N PHE A 20 35.13 -2.25 -15.10
CA PHE A 20 36.26 -3.14 -14.84
C PHE A 20 36.09 -4.46 -15.63
N GLU A 21 37.07 -4.81 -16.47
CA GLU A 21 37.11 -6.08 -17.22
C GLU A 21 38.10 -7.08 -16.57
N SER A 22 37.65 -8.33 -16.41
CA SER A 22 38.33 -9.47 -15.77
C SER A 22 39.44 -10.11 -16.60
N ARG A 23 40.50 -10.62 -15.93
CA ARG A 23 41.36 -11.71 -16.43
C ARG A 23 41.83 -12.63 -15.29
N GLU A 24 41.53 -13.93 -15.39
CA GLU A 24 41.99 -15.03 -14.52
C GLU A 24 43.20 -15.78 -15.10
N GLY A 25 44.00 -16.43 -14.24
CA GLY A 25 44.80 -17.61 -14.62
C GLY A 25 45.93 -18.02 -13.66
N GLY A 26 45.81 -19.19 -13.02
CA GLY A 26 46.94 -20.07 -12.66
C GLY A 26 47.10 -20.51 -11.19
N GLU A 27 46.70 -21.74 -10.84
CA GLU A 27 46.93 -22.38 -9.52
C GLU A 27 48.11 -23.39 -9.58
N GLY A 28 49.04 -23.29 -8.61
CA GLY A 28 50.12 -24.26 -8.36
C GLY A 28 50.30 -24.50 -6.84
N GLU A 29 50.58 -25.76 -6.48
CA GLU A 29 50.81 -26.40 -5.17
C GLU A 29 51.09 -25.48 -3.94
N LYS A 30 50.28 -25.57 -2.87
CA LYS A 30 50.36 -24.73 -1.65
C LYS A 30 51.12 -25.42 -0.51
N ASP A 31 52.24 -24.84 -0.07
CA ASP A 31 53.11 -25.27 1.05
C ASP A 31 52.36 -25.43 2.41
N PRO A 32 52.54 -26.53 3.16
CA PRO A 32 51.86 -26.78 4.43
C PRO A 32 52.12 -25.74 5.54
N GLU A 33 53.28 -25.07 5.59
CA GLU A 33 53.53 -24.03 6.60
C GLU A 33 52.73 -22.75 6.30
N LEU A 34 52.58 -22.40 5.02
CA LEU A 34 51.68 -21.33 4.58
C LEU A 34 50.22 -21.66 4.86
N GLN A 35 49.83 -22.93 4.78
CA GLN A 35 48.48 -23.36 5.16
C GLN A 35 48.24 -23.24 6.67
N ALA A 36 49.21 -23.59 7.50
CA ALA A 36 49.12 -23.45 8.96
C ALA A 36 49.06 -21.97 9.38
N ALA A 37 49.91 -21.11 8.82
CA ALA A 37 49.87 -19.67 9.08
C ALA A 37 48.55 -19.04 8.61
N ALA A 38 48.07 -19.41 7.41
CA ALA A 38 46.77 -18.98 6.91
C ALA A 38 45.60 -19.48 7.78
N SER A 39 45.72 -20.67 8.39
CA SER A 39 44.70 -21.19 9.31
C SER A 39 44.65 -20.40 10.63
N LEU A 40 45.81 -19.99 11.15
CA LEU A 40 45.92 -19.15 12.35
C LEU A 40 45.42 -17.73 12.09
N GLU A 41 45.78 -17.13 10.96
CA GLU A 41 45.27 -15.81 10.56
C GLU A 41 43.76 -15.83 10.36
N ARG A 42 43.23 -16.90 9.75
CA ARG A 42 41.78 -17.13 9.67
C ARG A 42 41.15 -17.28 11.05
N ALA A 43 41.79 -17.97 11.99
CA ALA A 43 41.28 -18.11 13.35
C ALA A 43 41.20 -16.76 14.09
N ASP A 44 42.25 -15.93 14.00
CA ASP A 44 42.27 -14.59 14.59
C ASP A 44 41.23 -13.65 13.95
N TYR A 45 41.07 -13.74 12.64
CA TYR A 45 40.03 -13.03 11.91
C TYR A 45 38.63 -13.46 12.38
N LEU A 46 38.38 -14.77 12.50
CA LEU A 46 37.12 -15.31 13.02
C LEU A 46 36.83 -14.84 14.45
N VAL A 47 37.84 -14.77 15.33
CA VAL A 47 37.66 -14.25 16.70
C VAL A 47 37.26 -12.78 16.69
N LYS A 48 37.88 -11.96 15.84
CA LYS A 48 37.50 -10.55 15.66
C LYS A 48 36.10 -10.41 15.09
N GLU A 49 35.71 -11.22 14.11
CA GLU A 49 34.36 -11.25 13.57
C GLU A 49 33.33 -11.68 14.61
N VAL A 50 33.60 -12.71 15.41
CA VAL A 50 32.70 -13.12 16.50
C VAL A 50 32.49 -11.99 17.51
N LYS A 51 33.55 -11.25 17.85
CA LYS A 51 33.44 -10.09 18.74
C LYS A 51 32.63 -8.95 18.11
N ASN A 52 32.86 -8.66 16.83
CA ASN A 52 32.12 -7.64 16.10
C ASN A 52 30.63 -8.03 15.97
N ASN A 53 30.35 -9.28 15.60
CA ASN A 53 29.01 -9.85 15.54
C ASN A 53 28.31 -9.80 16.90
N LYS A 54 29.04 -10.07 18.00
CA LYS A 54 28.50 -9.93 19.36
C LYS A 54 28.10 -8.49 19.66
N GLN A 55 28.92 -7.51 19.29
CA GLN A 55 28.58 -6.09 19.48
C GLN A 55 27.39 -5.69 18.61
N GLN A 56 27.33 -6.15 17.36
CA GLN A 56 26.20 -5.92 16.48
C GLN A 56 24.91 -6.53 17.04
N MET A 57 24.97 -7.76 17.58
CA MET A 57 23.82 -8.38 18.25
C MET A 57 23.34 -7.56 19.47
N GLN A 58 24.25 -7.03 20.28
CA GLN A 58 23.87 -6.16 21.40
C GLN A 58 23.18 -4.88 20.93
N ASN A 59 23.68 -4.26 19.86
CA ASN A 59 23.06 -3.08 19.26
C ASN A 59 21.68 -3.42 18.67
N ILE A 60 21.54 -4.57 18.02
CA ILE A 60 20.25 -5.07 17.51
C ILE A 60 19.25 -5.22 18.66
N LEU A 61 19.65 -5.83 19.78
CA LEU A 61 18.77 -5.97 20.95
C LEU A 61 18.33 -4.62 21.52
N LEU A 62 19.24 -3.64 21.59
CA LEU A 62 18.92 -2.28 22.01
C LEU A 62 17.89 -1.63 21.06
N HIS A 63 18.10 -1.75 19.75
CA HIS A 63 17.18 -1.23 18.74
C HIS A 63 15.83 -1.95 18.77
N ILE A 64 15.79 -3.26 18.99
CA ILE A 64 14.55 -4.01 19.20
C ILE A 64 13.78 -3.46 20.40
N GLY A 65 14.47 -3.17 21.51
CA GLY A 65 13.84 -2.56 22.68
C GLY A 65 13.22 -1.19 22.36
N GLN A 66 13.98 -0.33 21.68
CA GLN A 66 13.54 1.00 21.25
C GLN A 66 12.35 0.93 20.28
N VAL A 67 12.39 0.03 19.30
CA VAL A 67 11.31 -0.21 18.34
C VAL A 67 10.07 -0.74 19.07
N THR A 68 10.24 -1.67 20.01
CA THR A 68 9.13 -2.20 20.81
C THR A 68 8.46 -1.09 21.63
N GLN A 69 9.24 -0.19 22.23
CA GLN A 69 8.71 0.96 22.96
C GLN A 69 7.99 1.94 22.03
N ALA A 70 8.56 2.24 20.85
CA ALA A 70 7.92 3.09 19.85
C ALA A 70 6.61 2.47 19.34
N ILE A 71 6.58 1.16 19.09
CA ILE A 71 5.36 0.43 18.73
C ILE A 71 4.32 0.52 19.84
N ARG A 72 4.70 0.37 21.12
CA ARG A 72 3.77 0.54 22.25
C ARG A 72 3.18 1.95 22.31
N GLN A 73 4.00 2.97 22.08
CA GLN A 73 3.54 4.37 22.05
C GLN A 73 2.61 4.64 20.87
N LEU A 74 2.94 4.13 19.67
CA LEU A 74 2.06 4.22 18.49
C LEU A 74 0.75 3.48 18.73
N ARG A 75 0.80 2.29 19.35
CA ARG A 75 -0.40 1.54 19.74
C ARG A 75 -1.26 2.32 20.74
N GLN A 76 -0.66 2.96 21.74
CA GLN A 76 -1.40 3.84 22.66
C GLN A 76 -2.05 5.04 21.93
N GLN A 77 -1.33 5.68 21.00
CA GLN A 77 -1.88 6.76 20.18
C GLN A 77 -3.04 6.30 19.29
N LEU A 78 -2.97 5.06 18.80
CA LEU A 78 -3.99 4.42 17.99
C LEU A 78 -5.08 3.70 18.82
N GLN A 79 -5.07 3.84 20.14
CA GLN A 79 -5.98 3.12 21.06
C GLN A 79 -5.98 1.59 20.91
N LEU A 80 -4.89 1.02 20.37
CA LEU A 80 -4.65 -0.42 20.26
C LEU A 80 -4.11 -0.93 21.61
N SER A 81 -4.97 -1.03 22.61
CA SER A 81 -4.59 -1.50 23.94
C SER A 81 -4.15 -2.96 23.93
N ASP A 82 -2.93 -3.20 24.39
CA ASP A 82 -2.28 -4.49 24.55
C ASP A 82 -2.77 -5.12 25.86
N ASP A 83 -3.93 -5.79 25.83
CA ASP A 83 -4.39 -6.65 26.91
C ASP A 83 -5.07 -7.87 26.32
N GLY A 84 -4.77 -9.06 26.85
CA GLY A 84 -5.26 -10.38 26.41
C GLY A 84 -6.78 -10.61 26.54
N SER A 85 -7.60 -9.61 26.23
CA SER A 85 -9.05 -9.67 26.14
C SER A 85 -9.46 -9.47 24.69
N HIS A 86 -9.39 -10.56 23.91
CA HIS A 86 -9.98 -10.67 22.57
C HIS A 86 -11.51 -10.43 22.53
N SER A 87 -12.14 -9.93 23.61
CA SER A 87 -13.58 -9.70 23.70
C SER A 87 -14.01 -8.25 23.44
N SER A 88 -13.14 -7.25 23.66
CA SER A 88 -13.52 -5.83 23.45
C SER A 88 -13.37 -5.41 21.99
N SER A 89 -12.25 -5.76 21.33
CA SER A 89 -12.03 -5.48 19.90
C SER A 89 -13.09 -6.15 19.05
N VAL A 90 -13.39 -7.43 19.29
CA VAL A 90 -14.42 -8.16 18.52
C VAL A 90 -15.80 -7.53 18.69
N LYS A 91 -16.14 -7.01 19.89
CA LYS A 91 -17.40 -6.27 20.09
C LYS A 91 -17.40 -4.94 19.36
N GLN A 92 -16.32 -4.16 19.45
CA GLN A 92 -16.19 -2.91 18.72
C GLN A 92 -16.22 -3.11 17.20
N ASP A 93 -15.55 -4.14 16.69
CA ASP A 93 -15.57 -4.53 15.29
C ASP A 93 -16.96 -4.98 14.87
N HIS A 94 -17.67 -5.73 15.73
CA HIS A 94 -19.06 -6.13 15.49
C HIS A 94 -20.01 -4.94 15.43
N ASP A 95 -19.90 -4.01 16.38
CA ASP A 95 -20.69 -2.78 16.42
C ASP A 95 -20.41 -1.93 15.18
N ARG A 96 -19.13 -1.80 14.79
CA ARG A 96 -18.72 -1.07 13.60
C ARG A 96 -19.22 -1.72 12.32
N VAL A 97 -19.16 -3.05 12.21
CA VAL A 97 -19.75 -3.77 11.07
C VAL A 97 -21.25 -3.58 11.02
N THR A 98 -21.93 -3.51 12.16
CA THR A 98 -23.38 -3.26 12.24
C THR A 98 -23.72 -1.86 11.76
N GLU A 99 -23.00 -0.84 12.22
CA GLU A 99 -23.16 0.54 11.76
C GLU A 99 -22.91 0.66 10.24
N LEU A 100 -21.84 0.03 9.75
CA LEU A 100 -21.54 0.02 8.31
C LEU A 100 -22.63 -0.67 7.49
N LYS A 101 -23.24 -1.75 8.01
CA LYS A 101 -24.39 -2.40 7.34
C LYS A 101 -25.60 -1.48 7.29
N GLU A 102 -25.88 -0.75 8.36
CA GLU A 102 -26.97 0.24 8.38
C GLU A 102 -26.72 1.37 7.39
N GLN A 103 -25.48 1.87 7.31
CA GLN A 103 -25.09 2.89 6.33
C GLN A 103 -25.21 2.39 4.89
N ILE A 104 -24.71 1.18 4.60
CA ILE A 104 -24.86 0.54 3.29
C ILE A 104 -26.33 0.41 2.91
N ARG A 105 -27.19 0.01 3.86
CA ARG A 105 -28.64 -0.06 3.61
C ARG A 105 -29.22 1.31 3.30
N GLY A 106 -28.83 2.35 4.05
CA GLY A 106 -29.25 3.72 3.78
C GLY A 106 -28.84 4.19 2.38
N TYR A 107 -27.60 3.93 1.96
CA TYR A 107 -27.13 4.26 0.62
C TYR A 107 -27.83 3.44 -0.47
N GLN A 108 -28.11 2.15 -0.23
CA GLN A 108 -28.89 1.33 -1.16
C GLN A 108 -30.31 1.88 -1.34
N ASP A 109 -30.98 2.26 -0.25
CA ASP A 109 -32.31 2.85 -0.30
C ASP A 109 -32.31 4.20 -1.02
N GLU A 110 -31.25 5.01 -0.83
CA GLU A 110 -31.07 6.28 -1.53
C GLU A 110 -30.83 6.07 -3.05
N LEU A 111 -29.97 5.12 -3.42
CA LEU A 111 -29.75 4.75 -4.82
C LEU A 111 -31.03 4.26 -5.50
N LEU A 112 -31.84 3.44 -4.82
CA LEU A 112 -33.13 2.98 -5.34
C LEU A 112 -34.12 4.14 -5.55
N LYS A 113 -34.15 5.11 -4.62
CA LYS A 113 -34.97 6.32 -4.77
C LYS A 113 -34.50 7.16 -5.94
N MET A 114 -33.20 7.43 -6.04
CA MET A 114 -32.63 8.18 -7.16
C MET A 114 -32.88 7.49 -8.51
N ARG A 115 -32.74 6.17 -8.60
CA ARG A 115 -33.12 5.42 -9.81
C ARG A 115 -34.60 5.61 -10.14
N GLY A 116 -35.48 5.52 -9.15
CA GLY A 116 -36.91 5.75 -9.33
C GLY A 116 -37.26 7.18 -9.77
N ASP A 117 -36.57 8.18 -9.23
CA ASP A 117 -36.74 9.58 -9.62
C ASP A 117 -36.20 9.82 -11.04
N LEU A 118 -35.08 9.20 -11.41
CA LEU A 118 -34.52 9.26 -12.76
C LEU A 118 -35.46 8.63 -13.79
N ILE A 119 -36.06 7.46 -13.47
CA ILE A 119 -37.09 6.84 -14.34
C ILE A 119 -38.28 7.77 -14.50
N ARG A 120 -38.73 8.43 -13.42
CA ARG A 120 -39.85 9.37 -13.49
C ARG A 120 -39.54 10.55 -14.41
N GLU A 121 -38.35 11.12 -14.26
CA GLU A 121 -37.88 12.24 -15.08
C GLU A 121 -37.74 11.81 -16.55
N GLU A 122 -37.15 10.65 -16.83
CA GLU A 122 -37.03 10.08 -18.18
C GLU A 122 -38.41 9.81 -18.80
N MET A 123 -39.38 9.31 -18.03
CA MET A 123 -40.76 9.15 -18.49
C MET A 123 -41.40 10.50 -18.86
N GLU A 124 -41.13 11.57 -18.11
CA GLU A 124 -41.61 12.93 -18.44
C GLU A 124 -40.98 13.44 -19.73
N GLN A 125 -39.65 13.29 -19.88
CA GLN A 125 -38.95 13.66 -21.12
C GLN A 125 -39.46 12.86 -22.34
N LEU A 126 -39.68 11.55 -22.19
CA LEU A 126 -40.22 10.70 -23.26
C LEU A 126 -41.64 11.10 -23.64
N LYS A 127 -42.49 11.51 -22.69
CA LYS A 127 -43.84 12.02 -22.97
C LYS A 127 -43.85 13.30 -23.79
N GLU A 128 -42.84 14.15 -23.64
CA GLU A 128 -42.70 15.40 -24.38
C GLU A 128 -42.04 15.22 -25.76
N GLY A 129 -41.35 14.09 -25.98
CA GLY A 129 -40.59 13.79 -27.19
C GLY A 129 -41.11 12.60 -28.00
N VAL A 130 -40.29 11.56 -28.09
CA VAL A 130 -40.51 10.40 -28.99
C VAL A 130 -41.66 9.49 -28.51
N GLY A 131 -42.02 9.58 -27.22
CA GLY A 131 -43.05 8.76 -26.59
C GLY A 131 -44.46 9.35 -26.64
N VAL A 132 -44.69 10.45 -27.37
CA VAL A 132 -46.02 11.06 -27.53
C VAL A 132 -46.99 10.04 -28.14
N GLY A 133 -48.00 9.63 -27.36
CA GLY A 133 -49.02 8.66 -27.77
C GLY A 133 -48.77 7.21 -27.36
N MET A 134 -47.65 6.91 -26.71
CA MET A 134 -47.39 5.60 -26.11
C MET A 134 -48.21 5.41 -24.82
N SER A 135 -48.54 4.16 -24.50
CA SER A 135 -49.21 3.86 -23.23
C SER A 135 -48.26 4.05 -22.05
N SER A 136 -48.80 4.34 -20.86
CA SER A 136 -47.98 4.58 -19.66
C SER A 136 -47.03 3.42 -19.33
N GLY A 137 -47.44 2.17 -19.59
CA GLY A 137 -46.59 1.00 -19.34
C GLY A 137 -45.51 0.77 -20.39
N GLU A 138 -45.68 1.27 -21.62
CA GLU A 138 -44.63 1.23 -22.64
C GLU A 138 -43.58 2.31 -22.39
N LEU A 139 -44.01 3.49 -21.92
CA LEU A 139 -43.12 4.57 -21.49
C LEU A 139 -42.26 4.17 -20.29
N GLU A 140 -42.86 3.51 -19.29
CA GLU A 140 -42.16 3.05 -18.09
C GLU A 140 -41.06 2.04 -18.45
N LYS A 141 -41.38 1.04 -19.28
CA LYS A 141 -40.38 0.05 -19.74
C LYS A 141 -39.24 0.66 -20.54
N LEU A 142 -39.54 1.66 -21.38
CA LEU A 142 -38.52 2.35 -22.17
C LEU A 142 -37.63 3.23 -21.27
N ALA A 143 -38.23 3.95 -20.32
CA ALA A 143 -37.50 4.74 -19.34
C ALA A 143 -36.60 3.88 -18.44
N GLU A 144 -37.11 2.76 -17.93
CA GLU A 144 -36.31 1.78 -17.17
C GLU A 144 -35.10 1.30 -17.97
N LYS A 145 -35.31 0.93 -19.24
CA LYS A 145 -34.24 0.47 -20.11
C LYS A 145 -33.19 1.56 -20.36
N ASN A 146 -33.61 2.78 -20.68
CA ASN A 146 -32.70 3.90 -20.91
C ASN A 146 -31.88 4.22 -19.64
N VAL A 147 -32.53 4.22 -18.48
CA VAL A 147 -31.87 4.43 -17.19
C VAL A 147 -30.86 3.32 -16.87
N ASP A 148 -31.22 2.06 -17.12
CA ASP A 148 -30.30 0.93 -16.88
C ASP A 148 -29.11 0.95 -17.84
N GLU A 149 -29.30 1.37 -19.11
CA GLU A 149 -28.21 1.60 -20.07
C GLU A 149 -27.30 2.75 -19.61
N MET A 150 -27.86 3.89 -19.18
CA MET A 150 -27.09 5.01 -18.63
C MET A 150 -26.28 4.62 -17.39
N ILE A 151 -26.88 3.85 -16.48
CA ILE A 151 -26.19 3.36 -15.28
C ILE A 151 -25.04 2.42 -15.67
N SER A 152 -25.26 1.53 -16.64
CA SER A 152 -24.23 0.59 -17.11
C SER A 152 -23.05 1.31 -17.77
N GLU A 153 -23.31 2.31 -18.63
CA GLU A 153 -22.28 3.14 -19.25
C GLU A 153 -21.40 3.86 -18.22
N VAL A 154 -22.01 4.37 -17.14
CA VAL A 154 -21.28 5.06 -16.06
C VAL A 154 -20.47 4.08 -15.21
N LEU A 155 -20.99 2.87 -14.97
CA LEU A 155 -20.28 1.83 -14.22
C LEU A 155 -19.17 1.15 -15.02
N GLY A 156 -19.15 1.32 -16.35
CA GLY A 156 -18.14 0.76 -17.24
C GLY A 156 -18.30 -0.75 -17.47
N GLU A 157 -19.53 -1.26 -17.33
CA GLU A 157 -19.91 -2.64 -17.67
C GLU A 157 -20.56 -2.73 -19.05
#